data_AF-A0A5E4IL57-F1
#
_entry.id   AF-A0A5E4IL57-F1
#
_cell.length_a   1.000
_cell.length_b   1.000
_cell.length_c   1.000
_cell.angle_alpha   90.00
_cell.angle_beta   90.00
_cell.angle_gamma   90.00
#
_symmetry.space_group_name_H-M   'P 1'
#
loop_
_entity.id
_entity.type
_entity.pdbx_description
1 polymer ?
#
loop_
_entity_poly.entity_id
_entity_poly.type
_entity_poly.pdbx_seq_one_letter_code
_entity_poly.pdbx_strand_id
1 'polypeptide(L)' 'MVIGVAMIEVVPGSERSVYYAIKGLEGVLDVYNIFGEFDFFAILEADSC' A
#
# COMPACT_ATOMS: atom_id res chain seq x y z
N MET A 1 -9.50 -12.90 -10.56
CA MET A 1 -9.53 -11.57 -9.96
C MET A 1 -9.57 -11.72 -8.44
N VAL A 2 -8.45 -11.46 -7.78
CA VAL A 2 -8.32 -11.50 -6.32
C VAL A 2 -7.99 -10.09 -5.85
N ILE A 3 -8.73 -9.60 -4.85
CA ILE A 3 -8.45 -8.34 -4.18
C ILE A 3 -7.73 -8.64 -2.87
N GLY A 4 -6.54 -8.07 -2.72
CA GLY A 4 -5.74 -8.10 -1.51
C GLY A 4 -5.78 -6.77 -0.78
N VAL A 5 -5.64 -6.80 0.54
CA VAL A 5 -5.41 -5.61 1.36
C VAL A 5 -4.12 -5.82 2.14
N ALA A 6 -3.19 -4.88 2.04
CA ALA A 6 -1.94 -4.89 2.76
C ALA A 6 -1.89 -3.74 3.77
N MET A 7 -1.56 -4.05 5.02
CA MET A 7 -1.25 -3.08 6.07
C MET A 7 0.26 -2.86 6.08
N ILE A 8 0.71 -1.60 6.10
CA ILE A 8 2.11 -1.26 5.85
C ILE A 8 2.61 -0.35 6.98
N GLU A 9 3.60 -0.84 7.71
CA GLU A 9 4.41 -0.08 8.66
C GLU A 9 5.66 0.42 7.94
N VAL A 10 6.06 1.66 8.23
CA VAL A 10 7.11 2.36 7.52
C VAL A 10 8.16 2.83 8.50
N VAL A 11 9.42 2.85 8.07
CA VAL A 11 10.48 3.49 8.86
C VAL A 11 10.15 4.97 9.01
N PRO A 12 10.17 5.54 10.23
CA PRO A 12 9.85 6.95 10.47
C PRO A 12 10.64 7.89 9.57
N GLY A 13 9.95 8.85 8.95
CA GLY A 13 10.52 9.81 8.00
C GLY A 13 10.61 9.32 6.55
N SER A 14 10.23 8.07 6.28
CA SER A 14 10.20 7.48 4.93
C SER A 14 8.79 7.35 4.34
N GLU A 15 7.77 7.88 5.01
CA GLU A 15 6.36 7.71 4.65
C GLU A 15 6.11 8.22 3.22
N ARG A 16 6.66 9.39 2.90
CA ARG A 16 6.48 10.01 1.59
C ARG A 16 7.15 9.23 0.46
N SER A 17 8.37 8.74 0.66
CA SER A 17 9.09 7.97 -0.37
C SER A 17 8.40 6.63 -0.61
N VAL A 18 7.98 5.96 0.46
CA VAL A 18 7.27 4.68 0.40
C VAL A 18 5.90 4.83 -0.25
N TYR A 19 5.14 5.89 0.07
CA TYR A 19 3.86 6.18 -0.60
C TYR A 19 4.02 6.27 -2.13
N TYR A 20 5.00 7.04 -2.62
CA TYR A 20 5.23 7.16 -4.06
C TYR A 20 5.75 5.87 -4.69
N ALA A 21 6.56 5.10 -3.97
CA ALA A 21 7.03 3.80 -4.45
C ALA A 21 5.86 2.83 -4.63
N ILE A 22 4.98 2.71 -3.63
CA ILE A 22 3.82 1.81 -3.69
C ILE A 22 2.84 2.26 -4.77
N LYS A 23 2.54 3.56 -4.84
CA LYS A 23 1.60 4.09 -5.85
C LYS A 23 2.04 3.87 -7.30
N GLY A 24 3.33 3.62 -7.53
CA GLY A 24 3.88 3.33 -8.86
C GLY A 24 3.88 1.85 -9.24
N LEU A 25 3.46 0.95 -8.35
CA LEU A 25 3.44 -0.49 -8.62
C LEU A 25 2.20 -0.90 -9.41
N GLU A 26 2.41 -1.79 -10.38
CA GLU A 26 1.32 -2.45 -11.09
C GLU A 26 0.51 -3.32 -10.13
N GLY A 27 -0.81 -3.30 -10.29
CA GLY A 27 -1.73 -4.01 -9.39
C GLY A 27 -2.06 -3.27 -8.09
N VAL A 28 -1.47 -2.10 -7.82
CA VAL A 28 -1.94 -1.22 -6.73
C VAL A 28 -3.09 -0.36 -7.22
N LEU A 29 -4.28 -0.56 -6.64
CA LEU A 29 -5.47 0.23 -6.97
C LEU A 29 -5.48 1.55 -6.20
N ASP A 30 -5.25 1.49 -4.89
CA ASP A 30 -5.29 2.65 -4.02
C ASP A 30 -4.38 2.47 -2.80
N VAL A 31 -3.91 3.60 -2.26
CA VAL A 31 -3.10 3.67 -1.03
C VAL A 31 -3.62 4.81 -0.18
N TYR A 32 -3.94 4.51 1.08
CA TYR A 32 -4.43 5.49 2.04
C TYR A 32 -3.51 5.56 3.25
N ASN A 33 -3.32 6.78 3.75
CA ASN A 33 -2.69 7.02 5.03
C ASN A 33 -3.68 6.74 6.17
N ILE A 34 -3.22 6.03 7.19
CA ILE A 34 -4.00 5.72 8.39
C ILE A 34 -3.21 6.13 9.63
N PHE A 35 -3.95 6.39 10.70
CA PHE A 35 -3.36 6.65 12.01
C PHE A 35 -3.51 5.40 12.86
N GLY A 36 -2.41 4.86 13.38
CA GLY A 36 -2.43 3.64 14.20
C GLY A 36 -1.06 2.97 14.27
N GLU A 37 -1.06 1.65 14.39
CA GLU A 37 0.15 0.79 14.36
C GLU A 37 0.81 0.74 12.98
N PHE A 38 0.02 1.01 11.93
CA PHE A 38 0.48 1.07 10.55
C PHE A 38 0.29 2.49 10.02
N ASP A 39 1.09 2.87 9.03
CA ASP A 39 1.05 4.18 8.40
C ASP A 39 0.17 4.19 7.15
N PHE A 40 0.09 3.06 6.44
CA PHE A 40 -0.72 2.91 5.24
C PHE A 40 -1.54 1.61 5.20
N PHE A 41 -2.63 1.65 4.44
CA PHE A 41 -3.20 0.44 3.85
C PHE A 41 -3.29 0.58 2.33
N ALA A 42 -2.99 -0.49 1.61
CA ALA A 42 -3.02 -0.55 0.16
C ALA A 42 -4.04 -1.60 -0.32
N ILE A 43 -4.82 -1.25 -1.34
CA ILE A 43 -5.72 -2.15 -2.04
C ILE A 43 -4.98 -2.65 -3.28
N LEU A 44 -4.90 -3.96 -3.41
CA LEU A 44 -4.17 -4.66 -4.46
C LEU A 44 -5.12 -5.51 -5.29
N GLU A 45 -4.90 -5.55 -6.59
CA GLU A 45 -5.54 -6.50 -7.50
C GLU A 45 -4.49 -7.41 -8.12
N ALA A 46 -4.76 -8.71 -8.04
CA ALA A 46 -3.94 -9.72 -8.69
C ALA A 46 -4.80 -10.61 -9.58
N ASP A 47 -4.24 -10.94 -10.73
CA ASP A 47 -4.82 -11.95 -11.60
C ASP A 47 -4.69 -13.33 -10.94
N SER A 48 -5.80 -14.06 -10.99
CA SER A 48 -5.83 -15.45 -10.57
C SER A 48 -5.40 -16.25 -11.79
N CYS A 49 -4.16 -16.75 -11.79
CA CYS A 49 -3.71 -17.73 -12.78
C CYS A 49 -4.67 -18.92 -12.88
#